data_AF-A0A7D7VQQ8-F1
#
_entry.id   AF-A0A7D7VQQ8-F1
#
_cell.length_a   1.000
_cell.length_b   1.000
_cell.length_c   1.000
_cell.angle_alpha   90.00
_cell.angle_beta   90.00
_cell.angle_gamma   90.00
#
_symmetry.space_group_name_H-M   'P 1'
#
loop_
_entity.id
_entity.type
_entity.pdbx_description
1 polymer ?
#
loop_
_entity_poly.entity_id
_entity_poly.type
_entity_poly.pdbx_seq_one_letter_code
_entity_poly.pdbx_strand_id
1 'polypeptide(L)'
;MLDTFVSIGDTLKEIRETKGFHLQEVAKKTAINYTILSRIETGKRLPTKPQVQNLATFYNYSEGELIKHLIRDQAKSLWSRLIF
;
A
#
# COMPACT_ATOMS: atom_id res chain seq x y z
N MET A 1 10.41 -22.91 -0.14
CA MET A 1 9.18 -22.10 -0.27
C MET A 1 9.63 -20.70 -0.60
N LEU A 2 9.23 -20.17 -1.75
CA LEU A 2 9.69 -18.84 -2.20
C LEU A 2 9.24 -17.81 -1.17
N ASP A 3 10.20 -17.10 -0.57
CA ASP A 3 9.93 -15.90 0.22
C ASP A 3 9.06 -14.98 -0.65
N THR A 4 7.77 -14.97 -0.38
CA THR A 4 6.82 -14.18 -1.15
C THR A 4 7.00 -12.77 -0.66
N PHE A 5 7.81 -11.99 -1.37
CA PHE A 5 8.04 -10.58 -1.07
C PHE A 5 6.67 -9.88 -0.98
N VAL A 6 6.24 -9.56 0.24
CA VAL A 6 4.98 -8.86 0.50
C VAL A 6 5.11 -7.44 -0.03
N SER A 7 4.26 -7.07 -0.98
CA SER A 7 4.23 -5.70 -1.52
C SER A 7 3.58 -4.76 -0.51
N ILE A 8 3.81 -3.46 -0.65
CA ILE A 8 3.09 -2.47 0.17
C ILE A 8 1.58 -2.58 -0.03
N GLY A 9 1.13 -2.95 -1.24
CA GLY A 9 -0.28 -3.17 -1.54
C GLY A 9 -0.87 -4.30 -0.71
N ASP A 10 -0.15 -5.42 -0.62
CA ASP A 10 -0.55 -6.58 0.19
C ASP A 10 -0.57 -6.24 1.68
N THR A 11 0.46 -5.54 2.17
CA THR A 11 0.52 -5.08 3.57
C THR A 11 -0.65 -4.15 3.91
N LEU A 12 -0.98 -3.18 3.04
CA LEU A 12 -2.11 -2.27 3.27
C LEU A 12 -3.45 -3.01 3.26
N LYS A 13 -3.61 -3.99 2.36
CA LYS A 13 -4.79 -4.84 2.30
C LYS A 13 -4.95 -5.67 3.57
N GLU A 14 -3.87 -6.29 4.04
CA GLU A 14 -3.86 -7.08 5.28
C GLU A 14 -4.21 -6.22 6.51
N ILE A 15 -3.60 -5.04 6.65
CA ILE A 15 -3.92 -4.09 7.73
C ILE A 15 -5.40 -3.69 7.68
N ARG A 16 -5.94 -3.45 6.48
CA ARG A 16 -7.35 -3.11 6.30
C ARG A 16 -8.28 -4.23 6.76
N GLU A 17 -8.02 -5.45 6.31
CA GLU A 17 -8.86 -6.64 6.56
C GLU A 17 -8.77 -7.08 8.01
N THR A 18 -7.58 -7.05 8.62
CA THR A 18 -7.40 -7.33 10.06
C THR A 18 -8.12 -6.32 10.95
N LYS A 19 -8.26 -5.07 10.52
CA LYS A 19 -9.06 -4.05 11.21
C LYS A 19 -10.55 -4.08 10.87
N GLY A 20 -11.00 -4.99 10.01
CA GLY A 20 -12.40 -5.18 9.64
C GLY A 20 -12.97 -4.08 8.73
N PHE A 21 -12.12 -3.23 8.13
CA PHE A 21 -12.60 -2.13 7.30
C PHE A 21 -12.92 -2.58 5.87
N HIS A 22 -14.02 -2.08 5.34
CA HIS A 22 -14.35 -2.25 3.93
C HIS A 22 -13.59 -1.23 3.09
N LEU A 23 -13.19 -1.62 1.87
CA LEU A 23 -12.41 -0.75 0.97
C LEU A 23 -13.10 0.60 0.70
N GLN A 24 -14.44 0.59 0.57
CA GLN A 24 -15.23 1.82 0.40
C GLN A 24 -15.21 2.74 1.62
N GLU A 25 -15.17 2.18 2.83
CA GLU A 25 -15.13 2.97 4.06
C GLU A 25 -13.80 3.68 4.21
N VAL A 26 -12.70 2.97 3.95
CA VAL A 26 -11.36 3.56 3.95
C VAL A 26 -11.25 4.65 2.91
N ALA A 27 -11.71 4.40 1.68
CA ALA A 27 -11.69 5.40 0.61
C ALA A 27 -12.42 6.70 1.00
N LYS A 28 -13.60 6.57 1.62
CA LYS A 28 -14.37 7.72 2.11
C LYS A 28 -13.65 8.45 3.25
N LYS A 29 -13.14 7.73 4.25
CA LYS A 29 -12.51 8.33 5.44
C LYS A 29 -11.14 8.92 5.19
N THR A 30 -10.39 8.39 4.22
CA THR A 30 -9.05 8.88 3.85
C THR A 30 -9.08 9.86 2.67
N ALA A 31 -10.26 10.12 2.07
CA ALA A 31 -10.39 10.86 0.82
C ALA A 31 -9.53 10.30 -0.35
N ILE A 32 -9.05 9.06 -0.24
CA ILE A 32 -8.39 8.35 -1.33
C ILE A 32 -9.48 7.77 -2.22
N ASN A 33 -9.42 8.06 -3.53
CA ASN A 33 -10.38 7.50 -4.48
C ASN A 33 -10.40 5.95 -4.39
N TYR A 34 -11.61 5.37 -4.34
CA TYR A 34 -11.81 3.93 -4.20
C TYR A 34 -11.06 3.11 -5.25
N THR A 35 -11.11 3.51 -6.52
CA THR A 35 -10.41 2.83 -7.61
C THR A 35 -8.90 2.95 -7.45
N ILE A 36 -8.39 4.08 -6.97
CA ILE A 36 -6.96 4.25 -6.66
C ILE A 36 -6.55 3.32 -5.53
N LEU A 37 -7.31 3.28 -4.42
CA LEU A 37 -7.03 2.40 -3.29
C LEU A 37 -7.06 0.92 -3.71
N SER A 38 -8.03 0.51 -4.52
CA SER A 38 -8.10 -0.84 -5.09
C SER A 38 -6.87 -1.18 -5.95
N ARG A 39 -6.42 -0.24 -6.81
CA ARG A 39 -5.23 -0.45 -7.63
C ARG A 39 -3.94 -0.48 -6.80
N ILE A 40 -3.91 0.20 -5.66
CA ILE A 40 -2.82 0.13 -4.69
C ILE A 40 -2.79 -1.26 -4.04
N GLU A 41 -3.90 -1.71 -3.46
CA GLU A 41 -3.99 -3.01 -2.78
C GLU A 41 -3.80 -4.22 -3.71
N THR A 42 -3.97 -4.04 -5.02
CA THR A 42 -3.71 -5.09 -6.04
C THR A 42 -2.34 -4.97 -6.69
N GLY A 43 -1.47 -4.07 -6.22
CA GLY A 43 -0.12 -3.86 -6.76
C GLY A 43 -0.08 -3.27 -8.18
N LYS A 44 -1.24 -2.94 -8.77
CA LYS A 44 -1.36 -2.33 -10.11
C LYS A 44 -0.88 -0.88 -10.14
N ARG A 45 -0.72 -0.25 -8.97
CA ARG A 45 -0.24 1.13 -8.80
C ARG A 45 0.47 1.26 -7.46
N LEU A 46 1.61 1.97 -7.45
CA LEU A 46 2.27 2.33 -6.19
C LEU A 46 1.56 3.53 -5.53
N PRO A 47 1.38 3.52 -4.20
CA PRO A 47 0.85 4.66 -3.47
C PRO A 47 1.87 5.81 -3.44
N THR A 48 1.38 7.04 -3.31
CA THR A 48 2.24 8.20 -3.04
C THR A 48 2.58 8.30 -1.55
N LYS A 49 3.66 8.99 -1.18
CA LYS A 49 4.01 9.19 0.23
C LYS A 49 2.86 9.80 1.05
N PRO A 50 2.15 10.85 0.59
CA PRO A 50 0.99 11.37 1.32
C PRO A 50 -0.14 10.37 1.50
N GLN A 51 -0.37 9.48 0.51
CA GLN A 51 -1.37 8.41 0.65
C GLN A 51 -0.96 7.39 1.72
N VAL A 52 0.33 7.02 1.75
CA VAL A 52 0.87 6.13 2.78
C VAL A 52 0.74 6.75 4.17
N GLN A 53 1.09 8.03 4.32
CA GLN A 53 0.94 8.76 5.58
C GLN A 53 -0.50 8.78 6.08
N ASN A 54 -1.42 9.14 5.20
CA ASN A 54 -2.84 9.20 5.53
C ASN A 54 -3.39 7.81 5.92
N LEU A 55 -3.01 6.75 5.19
CA LEU A 55 -3.38 5.38 5.55
C LEU A 55 -2.74 4.93 6.87
N ALA A 56 -1.49 5.30 7.13
CA ALA A 56 -0.80 5.00 8.39
C ALA A 56 -1.53 5.63 9.59
N THR A 57 -1.89 6.91 9.48
CA THR A 57 -2.69 7.62 10.48
C THR A 57 -4.07 6.98 10.64
N PHE A 58 -4.77 6.71 9.55
CA PHE A 58 -6.11 6.12 9.57
C PHE A 58 -6.13 4.75 10.25
N TYR A 59 -5.14 3.91 9.95
CA TYR A 59 -5.02 2.59 10.54
C TYR A 59 -4.34 2.60 11.92
N ASN A 60 -3.85 3.74 12.41
CA ASN A 60 -3.00 3.80 13.60
C ASN A 60 -1.84 2.78 13.52
N TYR A 61 -1.11 2.84 12.41
CA TYR A 61 0.01 1.96 12.09
C TYR A 61 1.29 2.78 11.88
N SER A 62 2.46 2.15 12.05
CA SER A 62 3.76 2.83 11.89
C SER A 62 3.97 3.31 10.46
N GLU A 63 4.00 4.63 10.27
CA GLU A 63 4.35 5.27 8.99
C GLU A 63 5.73 4.80 8.51
N GLY A 64 6.71 4.72 9.42
CA GLY A 64 8.07 4.32 9.10
C GLY A 64 8.14 2.92 8.48
N GLU A 65 7.36 1.97 9.00
CA GLU A 65 7.28 0.62 8.43
C GLU A 65 6.66 0.64 7.03
N LEU A 66 5.54 1.35 6.84
CA LEU A 66 4.92 1.44 5.52
C LEU A 66 5.82 2.15 4.49
N ILE A 67 6.60 3.15 4.90
CA ILE A 67 7.58 3.80 4.02
C ILE A 67 8.71 2.84 3.63
N LYS A 68 9.19 1.97 4.53
CA LYS A 68 10.18 0.94 4.18
C LYS A 68 9.64 0.00 3.10
N HIS A 69 8.39 -0.46 3.25
CA HIS A 69 7.72 -1.27 2.22
C HIS A 69 7.59 -0.51 0.90
N LEU A 70 7.24 0.79 0.94
CA LEU A 70 7.15 1.63 -0.27
C LEU A 70 8.48 1.71 -1.01
N ILE A 71 9.58 1.98 -0.29
CA ILE A 71 10.92 2.13 -0.89
C ILE A 71 11.36 0.82 -1.54
N ARG A 72 11.11 -0.31 -0.88
CA ARG A 72 11.41 -1.65 -1.42
C ARG A 72 10.68 -1.89 -2.75
N ASP A 73 9.40 -1.56 -2.82
CA ASP A 73 8.59 -1.73 -4.03
C ASP A 73 8.98 -0.74 -5.14
N GLN A 74 9.31 0.50 -4.78
CA GLN A 74 9.84 1.49 -5.73
C GLN A 74 11.16 1.03 -6.35
N ALA A 75 12.09 0.55 -5.53
CA ALA A 75 13.35 -0.01 -6.01
C ALA A 75 13.07 -1.17 -6.98
N LYS A 76 12.25 -2.16 -6.58
CA LYS A 76 11.89 -3.28 -7.46
C LYS A 76 11.31 -2.80 -8.79
N SER A 77 10.39 -1.83 -8.77
CA SER A 77 9.79 -1.27 -9.99
C SER A 77 10.82 -0.61 -10.90
N LEU A 78 11.76 0.16 -10.34
CA LEU A 78 12.82 0.80 -11.13
C LEU A 78 13.79 -0.23 -11.73
N TRP A 79 14.21 -1.21 -10.94
CA TRP A 79 15.10 -2.28 -11.42
C TRP A 79 14.44 -3.08 -12.54
N SER A 80 13.14 -3.38 -12.43
CA SER A 80 12.40 -4.06 -13.51
C SER A 80 12.31 -3.28 -14.81
N ARG A 81 12.46 -1.94 -14.78
CA ARG A 81 12.41 -1.08 -15.97
C ARG A 81 13.77 -0.84 -16.60
N LEU A 82 14.85 -1.16 -15.88
CA LEU A 82 16.24 -0.99 -16.33
C LEU A 82 16.83 -2.27 -16.91
N ILE A 83 16.22 -3.43 -16.64
CA ILE A 83 16.73 -4.76 -17.01
C ILE A 83 15.96 -5.36 -18.20
N PHE A 84 15.00 -4.63 -18.75
CA PHE A 84 14.27 -4.91 -20.01
C PHE A 84 14.29 -3.67 -20.89
#